data_AF-A0A849EL52-F1
#
_entry.id   AF-A0A849EL52-F1
#
_cell.length_a   1.000
_cell.length_b   1.000
_cell.length_c   1.000
_cell.angle_alpha   90.00
_cell.angle_beta   90.00
_cell.angle_gamma   90.00
#
_symmetry.space_group_name_H-M   'P 1'
#
loop_
_entity.id
_entity.type
_entity.pdbx_description
1 polymer ?
#
loop_
_entity_poly.entity_id
_entity_poly.type
_entity_poly.pdbx_seq_one_letter_code
_entity_poly.pdbx_strand_id
1 'polypeptide(L)' 'MESKKFISQVVVAMLLYIVISLILEGDISAEILLRESRDGLIFGLVYGVIIWIWNRRKKDKTS' A
#
# COMPACT_ATOMS: atom_id res chain seq x y z
N MET A 1 -2.22 1.82 -17.55
CA MET A 1 -3.11 2.03 -16.39
C MET A 1 -3.48 3.50 -16.39
N GLU A 2 -4.77 3.80 -16.27
CA GLU A 2 -5.21 5.11 -15.82
C GLU A 2 -4.51 5.41 -14.50
N SER A 3 -3.70 6.47 -14.41
CA SER A 3 -2.92 6.80 -13.20
C SER A 3 -3.81 6.88 -11.95
N LYS A 4 -5.08 7.24 -12.12
CA LYS A 4 -6.11 7.24 -11.08
C LYS A 4 -6.38 5.84 -10.48
N LYS A 5 -6.41 4.78 -11.31
CA LYS A 5 -6.59 3.40 -10.84
C LYS A 5 -5.38 2.90 -10.05
N PHE A 6 -4.17 3.28 -10.48
CA PHE A 6 -2.93 2.93 -9.77
C PHE A 6 -2.90 3.56 -8.37
N ILE A 7 -3.14 4.87 -8.28
CA ILE A 7 -3.14 5.58 -7.01
C ILE A 7 -4.24 5.03 -6.09
N SER A 8 -5.44 4.79 -6.61
CA SER A 8 -6.54 4.20 -5.84
C SER A 8 -6.19 2.81 -5.30
N GLN A 9 -5.52 1.96 -6.07
CA GLN A 9 -5.08 0.63 -5.60
C GLN A 9 -4.05 0.72 -4.47
N VAL A 10 -3.08 1.63 -4.59
CA VAL A 10 -2.06 1.83 -3.54
C VAL A 10 -2.70 2.37 -2.27
N VAL A 11 -3.59 3.36 -2.38
CA VAL A 11 -4.30 3.94 -1.22
C VAL A 11 -5.19 2.92 -0.53
N VAL A 12 -5.94 2.11 -1.29
CA VAL A 12 -6.79 1.05 -0.73
C VAL A 12 -5.95 -0.02 -0.02
N ALA A 13 -4.81 -0.43 -0.60
CA ALA A 13 -3.90 -1.38 0.03
C ALA A 13 -3.33 -0.84 1.36
N MET A 14 -2.94 0.44 1.40
CA MET A 14 -2.48 1.08 2.63
C MET A 14 -3.57 1.13 3.70
N LEU A 15 -4.80 1.52 3.33
CA LEU A 15 -5.93 1.56 4.26
C LEU A 15 -6.27 0.18 4.81
N LEU A 16 -6.29 -0.85 3.95
CA LEU A 16 -6.53 -2.22 4.37
C LEU A 16 -5.46 -2.71 5.36
N TYR A 17 -4.18 -2.40 5.10
CA TYR A 17 -3.09 -2.73 6.02
C TYR A 17 -3.32 -2.11 7.40
N ILE A 18 -3.57 -0.79 7.46
CA ILE A 18 -3.76 -0.06 8.73
C ILE A 18 -4.97 -0.62 9.50
N VAL A 19 -6.09 -0.84 8.81
CA VAL A 19 -7.31 -1.38 9.45
C VAL A 19 -7.08 -2.78 9.98
N ILE A 20 -6.43 -3.66 9.22
CA ILE A 20 -6.13 -5.03 9.65
C ILE A 20 -5.17 -5.01 10.84
N SER A 21 -4.11 -4.20 10.79
CA SER A 21 -3.17 -4.04 11.92
C SER A 21 -3.88 -3.57 13.18
N LEU A 22 -4.73 -2.55 13.09
CA LEU A 22 -5.49 -2.04 14.24
C LEU A 22 -6.44 -3.10 14.83
N ILE A 23 -7.08 -3.90 13.97
CA ILE A 23 -7.95 -5.01 14.42
C ILE A 23 -7.13 -6.12 15.08
N LEU A 24 -5.97 -6.47 14.50
CA LEU A 24 -5.12 -7.55 14.98
C LEU A 24 -4.50 -7.23 16.34
N GLU A 25 -4.10 -5.98 16.52
CA GLU A 25 -3.40 -5.54 17.72
C GLU A 25 -4.38 -5.27 18.89
N GLY A 26 -5.64 -4.97 18.58
CA GLY A 26 -6.72 -4.89 19.57
C GLY A 26 -6.60 -3.73 20.57
N ASP A 27 -5.53 -2.93 20.48
CA ASP A 27 -5.25 -1.78 21.33
C ASP A 27 -4.94 -0.55 20.47
N ILE A 28 -5.74 0.50 20.62
CA ILE A 28 -5.63 1.74 19.86
C ILE A 28 -4.86 2.75 20.70
N SER A 29 -3.59 2.44 20.98
CA SER A 29 -2.69 3.39 21.63
C SER A 29 -2.03 4.31 20.59
N ALA A 30 -1.71 5.55 20.97
CA ALA A 30 -1.07 6.52 20.07
C ALA A 30 0.29 6.03 19.54
N GLU A 31 0.99 5.20 20.33
CA GLU A 31 2.27 4.60 19.96
C GLU A 31 2.11 3.52 18.89
N ILE A 32 1.10 2.65 19.04
CA ILE A 32 0.74 1.64 18.04
C ILE A 32 0.29 2.31 16.74
N LEU A 33 -0.58 3.32 16.82
CA LEU A 33 -1.04 4.06 15.65
C LEU A 33 0.13 4.69 14.87
N LEU A 34 1.11 5.28 15.56
CA LEU A 34 2.30 5.87 14.93
C LEU A 34 3.16 4.81 14.25
N ARG A 35 3.38 3.66 14.92
CA ARG A 35 4.17 2.56 14.38
C ARG A 35 3.50 1.92 13.16
N GLU A 36 2.23 1.56 13.28
CA GLU A 36 1.46 0.93 12.20
C GLU A 36 1.24 1.89 11.01
N SER A 37 1.10 3.20 11.26
CA SER A 37 1.05 4.20 10.19
C SER A 37 2.36 4.32 9.44
N ARG A 38 3.50 4.28 10.16
CA ARG A 38 4.84 4.29 9.56
C ARG A 38 5.07 3.03 8.71
N ASP A 39 4.69 1.87 9.24
CA ASP A 39 4.84 0.60 8.53
C ASP A 39 3.89 0.53 7.33
N GLY A 40 2.66 1.02 7.46
CA GLY A 40 1.71 1.16 6.35
C GLY A 40 2.20 2.10 5.24
N LEU A 41 2.90 3.18 5.57
CA LEU A 41 3.55 4.07 4.60
C LEU A 41 4.68 3.35 3.84
N ILE A 42 5.53 2.60 4.56
CA ILE A 42 6.60 1.80 3.97
C ILE A 42 6.01 0.72 3.06
N PHE A 43 4.97 0.02 3.51
CA PHE A 43 4.27 -0.99 2.73
C PHE A 43 3.65 -0.40 1.46
N GLY A 44 2.98 0.74 1.56
CA GLY A 44 2.41 1.46 0.42
C GLY A 44 3.46 1.88 -0.62
N LEU A 45 4.61 2.39 -0.16
CA LEU A 45 5.74 2.73 -1.03
C LEU A 45 6.29 1.49 -1.74
N VAL A 46 6.56 0.41 -1.01
CA VAL A 46 7.09 -0.84 -1.57
C VAL A 46 6.10 -1.43 -2.59
N TYR A 47 4.82 -1.52 -2.24
CA TYR A 47 3.77 -2.01 -3.12
C TYR A 47 3.61 -1.17 -4.39
N GLY A 48 3.65 0.16 -4.24
CA GLY A 48 3.62 1.09 -5.36
C GLY A 48 4.79 0.91 -6.32
N VAL A 49 6.01 0.75 -5.79
CA VAL A 49 7.21 0.49 -6.60
C VAL A 49 7.13 -0.87 -7.31
N ILE A 50 6.68 -1.92 -6.62
CA ILE A 50 6.51 -3.25 -7.21
C ILE A 50 5.52 -3.19 -8.38
N ILE A 51 4.32 -2.62 -8.17
CA ILE A 51 3.31 -2.50 -9.24
C ILE A 51 3.85 -1.65 -10.38
N TRP A 52 4.58 -0.57 -10.10
CA TRP A 52 5.18 0.28 -11.14
C TRP A 52 6.18 -0.50 -12.02
N ILE A 53 7.09 -1.27 -11.40
CA ILE A 53 8.04 -2.13 -12.12
C ILE A 53 7.30 -3.21 -12.92
N TRP A 54 6.30 -3.86 -12.30
CA TRP A 54 5.55 -4.95 -12.91
C TRP A 54 4.75 -4.46 -14.13
N ASN A 55 4.13 -3.29 -14.01
CA ASN A 55 3.37 -2.66 -15.08
C ASN A 55 4.28 -2.15 -16.21
N ARG A 56 5.50 -1.67 -15.88
CA ARG A 56 6.52 -1.32 -16.88
C ARG A 56 6.95 -2.55 -17.68
N ARG A 57 7.21 -3.68 -17.02
CA ARG A 57 7.52 -4.96 -17.71
C ARG A 57 6.37 -5.55 -18.52
N LYS A 58 5.11 -5.30 -18.12
CA LYS A 58 3.93 -5.73 -18.87
C LYS A 58 3.76 -4.97 -20.18
N LYS A 59 4.10 -3.68 -20.22
CA LYS A 59 4.10 -2.89 -21.45
C LYS A 59 5.08 -3.42 -22.50
N ASP A 60 6.23 -3.96 -22.09
CA ASP A 60 7.24 -4.52 -23.00
C ASP A 60 6.83 -5.86 -23.63
N LYS A 61 5.80 -6.56 -23.11
CA LYS A 61 5.28 -7.81 -23.68
C LYS A 61 4.07 -7.63 -24.61
N THR A 62 3.67 -6.39 -24.88
CA THR A 62 2.55 -6.07 -25.80
C THR A 62 3.02 -5.06 -26.85
N SER A 63 4.24 -5.23 -27.35
CA SER A 63 4.75 -4.58 -28.56
C SER A 63 5.37 -5.60 -29.50
#